data_AF-A0A1Q3C7I8-F1
#
_entry.id   AF-A0A1Q3C7I8-F1
#
_cell.length_a   1.000
_cell.length_b   1.000
_cell.length_c   1.000
_cell.angle_alpha   90.00
_cell.angle_beta   90.00
_cell.angle_gamma   90.00
#
_symmetry.space_group_name_H-M   'P 1'
#
loop_
_entity.id
_entity.type
_entity.pdbx_description
1 polymer ?
#
loop_
_entity_poly.entity_id
_entity_poly.type
_entity_poly.pdbx_seq_one_letter_code
_entity_poly.pdbx_strand_id
1 'polypeptide(L)'
;GVGWVFRDYQDIILAVDNRRLVPQNDPPTIEALAIYYGMPSGERLGYHILVVEFDAGVIVDAINNSGSCDATYGNIIDDIRELKLGFEACFVGYISKEDNYLTHTIAFLAKDPMWNVYD
;
A
#
# COMPACT_ATOMS: atom_id res chain seq x y z
N GLY A 1 5.16 10.60 3.86
CA GLY A 1 4.92 9.29 4.46
C GLY A 1 3.92 8.56 3.61
N VAL A 2 3.77 7.27 3.90
CA VAL A 2 2.73 6.39 3.38
C VAL A 2 1.99 5.77 4.56
N GLY A 3 0.76 5.33 4.33
CA GLY A 3 -0.05 4.65 5.33
C GLY A 3 -0.88 3.56 4.67
N TRP A 4 -1.31 2.60 5.47
CA TRP A 4 -2.18 1.51 5.05
C TRP A 4 -3.13 1.11 6.19
N VAL A 5 -4.25 0.52 5.80
CA VAL A 5 -5.30 0.05 6.71
C VAL A 5 -5.58 -1.41 6.38
N PHE A 6 -5.67 -2.24 7.42
CA PHE A 6 -6.21 -3.58 7.30
C PHE A 6 -7.64 -3.57 7.79
N ARG A 7 -8.52 -4.18 7.00
CA ARG A 7 -9.94 -4.34 7.29
C ARG A 7 -10.39 -5.75 6.97
N ASP A 8 -11.39 -6.26 7.67
CA ASP A 8 -12.05 -7.50 7.30
C ASP A 8 -13.09 -7.29 6.18
N TYR A 9 -13.77 -8.37 5.80
CA TYR A 9 -14.81 -8.37 4.76
C TYR A 9 -16.09 -7.61 5.16
N GLN A 10 -16.23 -7.20 6.43
CA GLN A 10 -17.33 -6.40 6.94
C GLN A 10 -16.93 -4.93 7.14
N ASP A 11 -15.82 -4.52 6.54
CA ASP A 11 -15.22 -3.18 6.66
C ASP A 11 -14.75 -2.82 8.09
N ILE A 12 -14.61 -3.80 8.99
CA ILE A 12 -14.08 -3.54 10.33
C ILE A 12 -12.56 -3.35 10.26
N ILE A 13 -12.08 -2.20 10.73
CA ILE A 13 -10.64 -1.91 10.82
C ILE A 13 -9.99 -2.83 11.85
N LEU A 14 -9.04 -3.64 11.39
CA LEU A 14 -8.27 -4.57 12.21
C LEU A 14 -6.95 -3.96 12.67
N ALA A 15 -6.32 -3.17 11.81
CA ALA A 15 -5.05 -2.51 12.10
C ALA A 15 -4.83 -1.30 11.18
N VAL A 16 -4.07 -0.34 11.68
CA VAL A 16 -3.62 0.84 10.94
C VAL A 16 -2.14 1.02 11.23
N ASP A 17 -1.36 1.32 10.19
CA ASP A 17 0.06 1.58 10.34
C ASP A 17 0.53 2.58 9.27
N ASN A 18 1.68 3.19 9.51
CA ASN A 18 2.25 4.19 8.64
C ASN A 18 3.77 4.18 8.65
N ARG A 19 4.35 4.75 7.59
CA ARG A 19 5.80 4.90 7.47
C ARG A 19 6.17 6.27 6.96
N ARG A 20 7.05 6.93 7.72
CA ARG A 20 7.74 8.12 7.22
C ARG A 20 8.73 7.72 6.13
N LEU A 21 8.66 8.41 5.00
CA LEU A 21 9.59 8.24 3.90
C LEU A 21 10.55 9.42 3.85
N VAL A 22 11.76 9.17 3.34
CA VAL A 22 12.63 10.24 2.84
C VAL A 22 11.85 11.02 1.77
N PRO A 23 11.97 12.36 1.70
CA PRO A 23 11.26 13.15 0.69
C PRO A 23 11.49 12.57 -0.71
N GLN A 24 10.40 12.13 -1.33
CA GLN A 24 10.34 11.70 -2.73
C GLN A 24 9.48 12.71 -3.47
N ASN A 25 9.91 13.14 -4.64
CA ASN A 25 9.17 14.10 -5.48
C ASN A 25 8.37 13.43 -6.59
N ASP A 26 8.31 12.09 -6.58
CA ASP A 26 7.59 11.30 -7.57
C ASP A 26 6.35 10.63 -6.93
N PRO A 27 5.13 11.15 -7.17
CA PRO A 27 3.92 10.61 -6.58
C PRO A 27 3.68 9.12 -6.85
N PRO A 28 3.86 8.60 -8.09
CA PRO A 28 3.73 7.17 -8.37
C PRO A 28 4.69 6.30 -7.55
N THR A 29 5.93 6.75 -7.33
CA THR A 29 6.87 6.06 -6.44
C THR A 29 6.34 6.01 -4.99
N ILE A 30 5.83 7.13 -4.46
CA ILE A 30 5.27 7.16 -3.09
C ILE A 30 4.08 6.20 -2.98
N GLU A 31 3.24 6.18 -4.01
CA GLU A 31 2.08 5.31 -4.10
C GLU A 31 2.45 3.83 -4.13
N ALA A 32 3.40 3.42 -4.97
CA ALA A 32 3.92 2.06 -5.00
C ALA A 32 4.55 1.66 -3.65
N LEU A 33 5.29 2.57 -3.00
CA LEU A 33 5.89 2.31 -1.70
C LEU A 33 4.85 2.05 -0.60
N ALA A 34 3.64 2.61 -0.69
CA ALA A 34 2.58 2.34 0.28
C ALA A 34 2.19 0.85 0.26
N ILE A 35 2.01 0.28 -0.93
CA ILE A 35 1.69 -1.15 -1.11
C ILE A 35 2.89 -2.00 -0.66
N TYR A 36 4.10 -1.65 -1.12
CA TYR A 36 5.33 -2.38 -0.79
C TYR A 36 5.56 -2.52 0.72
N TYR A 37 5.34 -1.44 1.50
CA TYR A 37 5.49 -1.50 2.95
C TYR A 37 4.29 -2.11 3.67
N GLY A 38 3.08 -1.96 3.11
CA GLY A 38 1.86 -2.51 3.69
C GLY A 38 1.81 -4.04 3.65
N MET A 39 2.16 -4.65 2.52
CA MET A 39 2.03 -6.11 2.35
C MET A 39 2.80 -6.92 3.42
N PRO A 40 4.09 -6.66 3.72
CA PRO A 40 4.80 -7.37 4.79
C PRO A 40 4.21 -7.14 6.18
N SER A 41 3.51 -6.01 6.42
CA SER A 41 2.79 -5.82 7.68
C SER A 41 1.59 -6.76 7.80
N GLY A 42 0.90 -7.04 6.69
CA GLY A 42 -0.21 -8.00 6.66
C GLY A 42 0.26 -9.44 6.93
N GLU A 43 1.39 -9.82 6.32
CA GLU A 43 2.02 -11.12 6.58
C GLU A 43 2.43 -11.28 8.06
N ARG A 44 3.04 -10.24 8.66
CA ARG A 44 3.40 -10.23 10.09
C ARG A 44 2.18 -10.35 11.02
N LEU A 45 1.02 -9.90 10.58
CA LEU A 45 -0.25 -10.05 11.30
C LEU A 45 -0.91 -11.43 11.09
N GLY A 46 -0.31 -12.30 10.27
CA GLY A 46 -0.80 -13.65 10.00
C GLY A 46 -1.88 -13.72 8.92
N TYR A 47 -2.01 -12.69 8.08
CA TYR A 47 -2.95 -12.72 6.95
C TYR A 47 -2.33 -13.47 5.76
N HIS A 48 -3.00 -14.54 5.33
CA HIS A 48 -2.55 -15.37 4.20
C HIS A 48 -3.29 -15.07 2.89
N ILE A 49 -4.47 -14.47 2.98
CA ILE A 49 -5.26 -13.99 1.83
C ILE A 49 -5.38 -12.48 1.96
N LEU A 50 -4.99 -11.74 0.91
CA LEU A 50 -4.95 -10.29 0.92
C LEU A 50 -5.65 -9.70 -0.32
N VAL A 51 -6.51 -8.71 -0.09
CA VAL A 51 -7.05 -7.84 -1.14
C VAL A 51 -6.49 -6.45 -0.91
N VAL A 52 -5.62 -6.00 -1.82
CA VAL A 52 -5.04 -4.66 -1.81
C VAL A 52 -5.92 -3.76 -2.64
N GLU A 53 -6.52 -2.77 -2.01
CA GLU A 53 -7.31 -1.74 -2.67
C GLU A 53 -6.51 -0.44 -2.74
N PHE A 54 -6.46 0.17 -3.93
CA PHE A 54 -5.60 1.32 -4.15
C PHE A 54 -6.18 2.31 -5.17
N ASP A 55 -5.96 3.62 -4.98
CA ASP A 55 -6.55 4.69 -5.80
C ASP A 55 -5.65 5.19 -6.94
N ALA A 56 -4.51 4.53 -7.16
CA ALA A 56 -3.64 4.80 -8.30
C ALA A 56 -3.75 3.71 -9.38
N GLY A 57 -4.63 3.93 -10.35
CA GLY A 57 -4.88 2.98 -11.45
C GLY A 57 -3.60 2.57 -12.18
N VAL A 58 -2.69 3.51 -12.43
CA VAL A 58 -1.40 3.22 -13.09
C VAL A 58 -0.52 2.22 -12.32
N ILE A 59 -0.57 2.26 -10.98
CA ILE A 59 0.18 1.32 -10.12
C ILE A 59 -0.52 -0.03 -10.09
N VAL A 60 -1.84 -0.05 -9.96
CA VAL A 60 -2.65 -1.28 -10.01
C VAL A 60 -2.44 -2.02 -11.33
N ASP A 61 -2.52 -1.30 -12.44
CA ASP A 61 -2.30 -1.84 -13.78
C ASP A 61 -0.86 -2.37 -13.93
N ALA A 62 0.13 -1.63 -13.45
CA ALA A 62 1.52 -2.09 -13.48
C ALA A 62 1.69 -3.40 -12.69
N ILE A 63 1.15 -3.49 -11.47
CA ILE A 63 1.26 -4.71 -10.64
C ILE A 63 0.57 -5.92 -11.29
N ASN A 64 -0.59 -5.71 -11.91
CA ASN A 64 -1.38 -6.78 -12.50
C ASN A 64 -0.90 -7.23 -13.89
N ASN A 65 -0.15 -6.39 -14.60
CA ASN A 65 0.50 -6.78 -15.85
C ASN A 65 1.76 -7.62 -15.56
N SER A 66 2.04 -8.62 -16.40
CA SER A 66 3.24 -9.48 -16.28
C SER A 66 4.47 -8.95 -17.03
N GLY A 67 4.35 -7.80 -17.71
CA GLY A 67 5.45 -7.17 -18.45
C GLY A 67 6.39 -6.37 -17.56
N SER A 68 7.58 -6.04 -18.09
CA SER A 68 8.49 -5.10 -17.41
C SER A 68 7.82 -3.73 -17.25
N CYS A 69 8.10 -3.06 -16.14
CA CYS A 69 7.71 -1.69 -15.92
C CYS A 69 8.95 -0.81 -16.07
N ASP A 70 9.08 -0.11 -17.20
CA ASP A 70 10.27 0.72 -17.49
C ASP A 70 10.25 2.10 -16.79
N ALA A 71 9.26 2.33 -15.91
CA ALA A 71 9.16 3.54 -15.12
C ALA A 71 10.18 3.57 -13.99
N THR A 72 10.45 4.75 -13.42
CA THR A 72 11.37 4.93 -12.28
C THR A 72 11.02 4.06 -11.07
N TYR A 73 9.73 3.78 -10.88
CA TYR A 73 9.21 2.92 -9.82
C TYR A 73 9.13 1.43 -10.21
N GLY A 74 9.62 1.04 -11.40
CA GLY A 74 9.48 -0.31 -11.95
C GLY A 74 10.03 -1.42 -11.06
N ASN A 75 11.20 -1.21 -10.47
CA ASN A 75 11.78 -2.16 -9.51
C ASN A 75 10.86 -2.39 -8.29
N ILE A 76 10.16 -1.35 -7.83
CA ILE A 76 9.21 -1.46 -6.71
C ILE A 76 8.00 -2.30 -7.14
N ILE A 77 7.57 -2.20 -8.40
CA ILE A 77 6.50 -3.05 -8.94
C ILE A 77 6.95 -4.51 -8.97
N ASP A 78 8.17 -4.78 -9.38
CA ASP A 78 8.73 -6.14 -9.39
C ASP A 78 8.81 -6.72 -7.97
N ASP A 79 9.28 -5.93 -7.00
CA ASP A 79 9.30 -6.32 -5.59
C ASP A 79 7.88 -6.61 -5.06
N ILE A 80 6.88 -5.78 -5.41
CA ILE A 80 5.48 -6.01 -5.03
C ILE A 80 4.96 -7.30 -5.66
N ARG A 81 5.26 -7.57 -6.93
CA ARG A 81 4.86 -8.81 -7.61
C ARG A 81 5.47 -10.03 -6.93
N GLU A 82 6.73 -9.95 -6.49
CA GLU A 82 7.36 -11.02 -5.71
C GLU A 82 6.68 -11.22 -4.35
N LEU A 83 6.41 -10.13 -3.62
CA LEU A 83 5.68 -10.19 -2.34
C LEU A 83 4.30 -10.85 -2.49
N LYS A 84 3.58 -10.62 -3.60
CA LYS A 84 2.29 -11.28 -3.87
C LYS A 84 2.40 -12.80 -3.87
N LEU A 85 3.52 -13.36 -4.32
CA LEU A 85 3.74 -14.81 -4.38
C LEU A 85 3.91 -15.45 -2.99
N GLY A 86 4.19 -14.65 -1.95
CA GLY A 86 4.29 -15.10 -0.57
C GLY A 86 2.94 -15.35 0.11
N PHE A 87 1.84 -14.88 -0.48
CA PHE A 87 0.48 -15.08 0.02
C PHE A 87 -0.19 -16.29 -0.64
N GLU A 88 -1.12 -16.95 0.05
CA GLU A 88 -1.95 -18.00 -0.54
C GLU A 88 -2.79 -17.45 -1.70
N ALA A 89 -3.33 -16.24 -1.51
CA ALA A 89 -3.96 -15.47 -2.56
C ALA A 89 -3.77 -13.98 -2.30
N CYS A 90 -3.33 -13.25 -3.33
CA CYS A 90 -3.23 -11.80 -3.28
C CYS A 90 -3.81 -11.14 -4.53
N PHE A 91 -4.83 -10.32 -4.34
CA PHE A 91 -5.50 -9.55 -5.39
C PHE A 91 -5.20 -8.07 -5.20
N VAL A 92 -5.00 -7.35 -6.31
CA VAL A 92 -4.78 -5.90 -6.28
C VAL A 92 -5.83 -5.25 -7.17
N GLY A 93 -6.65 -4.39 -6.58
CA GLY A 93 -7.80 -3.76 -7.22
C GLY A 93 -7.72 -2.24 -7.13
N TYR A 94 -8.21 -1.58 -8.18
CA TYR A 94 -8.39 -0.15 -8.19
C TYR A 94 -9.69 0.22 -7.46
N ILE A 95 -9.62 1.21 -6.56
CA ILE A 95 -10.78 1.85 -5.95
C ILE A 95 -10.76 3.36 -6.20
N SER A 96 -11.92 4.01 -6.13
CA SER A 96 -11.95 5.46 -6.27
C SER A 96 -11.23 6.13 -5.09
N LYS A 97 -10.72 7.34 -5.31
CA LYS A 97 -10.10 8.13 -4.24
C LYS A 97 -11.08 8.47 -3.11
N GLU A 98 -12.37 8.59 -3.42
CA GLU A 98 -13.43 8.83 -2.43
C GLU A 98 -13.59 7.63 -1.49
N ASP A 99 -13.47 6.42 -2.04
CA ASP A 99 -13.53 5.17 -1.27
C ASP A 99 -12.23 4.91 -0.47
N ASN A 100 -11.10 5.51 -0.86
CA ASN A 100 -9.80 5.38 -0.17
C ASN A 100 -9.53 6.49 0.88
N TYR A 101 -10.56 7.22 1.34
CA TYR A 101 -10.39 8.40 2.19
C TYR A 101 -9.60 8.15 3.50
N LEU A 102 -9.83 7.01 4.16
CA LEU A 102 -9.19 6.69 5.44
C LEU A 102 -7.68 6.54 5.29
N THR A 103 -7.21 5.77 4.30
CA THR A 103 -5.79 5.58 4.01
C THR A 103 -5.11 6.90 3.65
N HIS A 104 -5.79 7.74 2.86
CA HIS A 104 -5.28 9.06 2.50
C HIS A 104 -5.08 9.95 3.74
N THR A 105 -6.04 9.92 4.67
CA THR A 105 -5.97 10.65 5.93
C THR A 105 -4.80 10.17 6.80
N ILE A 106 -4.60 8.85 6.91
CA ILE A 106 -3.49 8.27 7.68
C ILE A 106 -2.13 8.61 7.06
N ALA A 107 -2.00 8.53 5.73
CA ALA A 107 -0.78 8.91 5.02
C ALA A 107 -0.47 10.42 5.15
N PHE A 108 -1.50 11.25 5.24
CA PHE A 108 -1.36 12.67 5.55
C PHE A 108 -0.87 12.89 6.99
N LEU A 109 -1.49 12.23 7.97
CA LEU A 109 -1.09 12.31 9.38
C LEU A 109 0.35 11.83 9.62
N ALA A 110 0.81 10.80 8.89
CA ALA A 110 2.19 10.31 8.94
C ALA A 110 3.26 11.31 8.45
N LYS A 111 2.85 12.43 7.84
CA LYS A 111 3.74 13.54 7.48
C LYS A 111 3.91 14.55 8.63
N ASP A 112 3.02 14.52 9.63
CA ASP A 112 3.07 15.40 10.79
C ASP A 112 3.96 14.80 11.90
N PRO A 113 5.02 15.50 12.34
CA PRO A 113 5.90 15.01 13.40
C PRO A 113 5.23 14.87 14.79
N MET A 114 4.01 15.38 14.99
CA MET A 114 3.31 15.33 16.28
C MET A 114 2.55 14.04 16.57
N TRP A 115 2.41 13.11 15.61
CA TRP A 115 1.62 11.88 15.81
C TRP A 115 2.39 10.72 16.45
N ASN A 116 3.71 10.82 16.63
CA ASN A 116 4.55 9.79 17.26
C ASN A 116 4.59 9.86 18.80
N VAL A 117 3.62 10.47 19.47
CA VAL A 117 3.70 10.79 20.92
C VAL A 117 2.78 9.92 21.79
N TYR A 118 2.18 8.87 21.25
CA TYR A 118 1.40 7.92 22.04
C TYR A 118 1.71 6.47 21.65
N ASP A 119 2.94 6.04 21.94
CA ASP A 119 3.28 4.65 22.25
C ASP A 119 3.67 4.56 23.73
#